data_AF-A0A6S7IRI3-F1
#
_entry.id   AF-A0A6S7IRI3-F1
#
_cell.length_a   1.000
_cell.length_b   1.000
_cell.length_c   1.000
_cell.angle_alpha   90.00
_cell.angle_beta   90.00
_cell.angle_gamma   90.00
#
_symmetry.space_group_name_H-M   'P 1'
#
loop_
_entity.id
_entity.type
_entity.pdbx_description
1 polymer ?
#
loop_
_entity_poly.entity_id
_entity_poly.type
_entity_poly.pdbx_seq_one_letter_code
_entity_poly.pdbx_strand_id
1 'polypeptide(L)'
;MATGRINVAPMAPFDPMSDPNSLSQRWKKWKRRFETYLVALNVTEKKQKRALLLYQAGQETQDIFDTLVDIGEDDDYDSAIAALDTYFSPKKHVDFEIFKFREAKQQPHETIDQFSTRLRKLAATCDFENIDKEVKSAIIQNCLSKRLRRYALLDSEVTLAKILAKGRAFELSESQATGIENALDSTHISDEVVEAVHPTTKHNNHRDKQHTSFHRQDFYTSSECRNCGGPWPHNNNICPAKGKSCLNCGKSNHFAKVCRSARKARVGQQENRRPSKKIPQKQSSQDLWQTLQQ
;
A
#
# COMPACT_ATOMS: atom_id res chain seq x y z
N MET A 1 -47.38 -16.79 36.05
CA MET A 1 -46.22 -17.39 35.35
C MET A 1 -44.98 -17.08 36.17
N ALA A 2 -44.02 -17.99 36.29
CA ALA A 2 -42.79 -17.73 37.05
C ALA A 2 -41.82 -16.88 36.21
N THR A 3 -41.52 -15.66 36.66
CA THR A 3 -40.50 -14.80 36.06
C THR A 3 -39.12 -15.29 36.46
N GLY A 4 -38.57 -16.22 35.67
CA GLY A 4 -37.20 -16.72 35.84
C GLY A 4 -36.22 -15.55 35.80
N ARG A 5 -35.54 -15.28 36.92
CA ARG A 5 -34.52 -14.22 37.00
C ARG A 5 -33.33 -14.60 36.13
N ILE A 6 -33.16 -13.88 35.01
CA ILE A 6 -32.00 -14.05 34.13
C ILE A 6 -30.77 -13.56 34.87
N ASN A 7 -29.90 -14.48 35.31
CA ASN A 7 -28.68 -14.14 36.03
C ASN A 7 -27.59 -13.72 35.04
N VAL A 8 -27.61 -12.44 34.64
CA VAL A 8 -26.58 -11.86 33.78
C VAL A 8 -25.37 -11.48 34.64
N ALA A 9 -24.18 -11.96 34.28
CA ALA A 9 -22.96 -11.61 34.99
C ALA A 9 -22.73 -10.08 34.96
N PRO A 10 -22.28 -9.46 36.08
CA PRO A 10 -22.03 -8.02 36.14
C PRO A 10 -21.12 -7.53 35.01
N MET A 11 -21.37 -6.31 34.55
CA MET A 11 -20.55 -5.69 33.53
C MET A 11 -19.18 -5.31 34.10
N ALA A 12 -18.18 -5.19 33.22
CA ALA A 12 -16.94 -4.52 33.62
C ALA A 12 -17.25 -3.02 33.81
N PRO A 13 -16.76 -2.38 34.88
CA PRO A 13 -16.87 -0.94 35.06
C PRO A 13 -16.36 -0.15 33.86
N PHE A 14 -16.76 1.12 33.77
CA PHE A 14 -16.11 2.07 32.88
C PHE A 14 -14.90 2.64 33.60
N ASP A 15 -13.80 2.73 32.85
CA ASP A 15 -12.51 3.28 33.27
C ASP A 15 -12.33 4.56 32.43
N PRO A 16 -12.57 5.76 32.98
CA PRO A 16 -12.30 7.00 32.27
C PRO A 16 -10.81 7.15 31.91
N MET A 17 -9.91 6.83 32.84
CA MET A 17 -8.53 7.33 32.87
C MET A 17 -7.54 6.63 31.92
N SER A 18 -7.82 5.39 31.50
CA SER A 18 -6.90 4.50 30.76
C SER A 18 -6.36 5.02 29.42
N ASP A 19 -7.17 5.71 28.61
CA ASP A 19 -6.70 6.41 27.39
C ASP A 19 -7.63 7.58 27.02
N PRO A 20 -7.17 8.84 27.16
CA PRO A 20 -7.92 10.02 26.74
C PRO A 20 -8.28 10.04 25.24
N ASN A 21 -7.43 9.49 24.36
CA ASN A 21 -7.61 9.61 22.90
C ASN A 21 -8.79 8.77 22.39
N SER A 22 -9.09 7.66 23.06
CA SER A 22 -10.22 6.79 22.74
C SER A 22 -11.42 6.95 23.69
N LEU A 23 -11.37 7.83 24.69
CA LEU A 23 -12.40 8.02 25.73
C LEU A 23 -13.84 7.94 25.19
N SER A 24 -14.19 8.79 24.21
CA SER A 24 -15.52 8.81 23.57
C SER A 24 -15.89 7.49 22.87
N GLN A 25 -14.93 6.79 22.26
CA GLN A 25 -15.18 5.49 21.64
C GLN A 25 -15.34 4.37 22.67
N ARG A 26 -14.54 4.39 23.75
CA ARG A 26 -14.63 3.44 24.87
C ARG A 26 -15.96 3.62 25.59
N TRP A 27 -16.37 4.87 25.88
CA TRP A 27 -17.67 5.21 26.45
C TRP A 27 -18.83 4.72 25.58
N LYS A 28 -18.89 5.07 24.29
CA LYS A 28 -19.96 4.62 23.38
C LYS A 28 -20.05 3.09 23.27
N LYS A 29 -18.91 2.39 23.33
CA LYS A 29 -18.86 0.91 23.37
C LYS A 29 -19.37 0.36 24.70
N TRP A 30 -19.06 1.01 25.82
CA TRP A 30 -19.52 0.64 27.16
C TRP A 30 -21.04 0.87 27.31
N LYS A 31 -21.53 2.07 26.95
CA LYS A 31 -22.95 2.45 26.95
C LYS A 31 -23.80 1.46 26.16
N ARG A 32 -23.41 1.08 24.94
CA ARG A 32 -24.12 0.07 24.14
C ARG A 32 -24.20 -1.30 24.83
N ARG A 33 -23.16 -1.70 25.57
CA ARG A 33 -23.15 -2.94 26.36
C ARG A 33 -24.09 -2.83 27.56
N PHE A 34 -24.15 -1.67 28.21
CA PHE A 34 -25.07 -1.37 29.31
C PHE A 34 -26.55 -1.34 28.86
N GLU A 35 -26.85 -0.72 27.72
CA GLU A 35 -28.19 -0.76 27.10
C GLU A 35 -28.64 -2.21 26.82
N THR A 36 -27.72 -3.04 26.32
CA THR A 36 -27.97 -4.48 26.11
C THR A 36 -28.22 -5.22 27.42
N TYR A 37 -27.51 -4.86 28.49
CA TYR A 37 -27.66 -5.42 29.84
C TYR A 37 -29.01 -5.05 30.48
N LEU A 38 -29.46 -3.80 30.35
CA LEU A 38 -30.80 -3.37 30.80
C LEU A 38 -31.92 -4.16 30.11
N VAL A 39 -31.81 -4.38 28.80
CA VAL A 39 -32.78 -5.20 28.03
C VAL A 39 -32.74 -6.66 28.50
N ALA A 40 -31.56 -7.24 28.71
CA ALA A 40 -31.41 -8.62 29.19
C ALA A 40 -31.97 -8.85 30.61
N LEU A 41 -31.99 -7.81 31.46
CA LEU A 41 -32.64 -7.83 32.77
C LEU A 41 -34.11 -7.37 32.77
N ASN A 42 -34.66 -7.01 31.60
CA ASN A 42 -36.01 -6.44 31.44
C ASN A 42 -36.27 -5.19 32.32
N VAL A 43 -35.25 -4.34 32.50
CA VAL A 43 -35.36 -3.11 33.30
C VAL A 43 -35.95 -1.99 32.44
N THR A 44 -37.20 -1.62 32.74
CA THR A 44 -37.97 -0.62 32.00
C THR A 44 -38.07 0.73 32.72
N GLU A 45 -38.20 0.69 34.04
CA GLU A 45 -38.35 1.84 34.96
C GLU A 45 -37.10 2.73 34.97
N LYS A 46 -37.26 4.05 34.91
CA LYS A 46 -36.15 4.99 34.70
C LYS A 46 -35.25 5.15 35.93
N LYS A 47 -35.79 5.26 37.15
CA LYS A 47 -35.01 5.40 38.39
C LYS A 47 -34.11 4.17 38.60
N GLN A 48 -34.63 2.98 38.31
CA GLN A 48 -33.86 1.73 38.28
C GLN A 48 -32.75 1.74 37.21
N LYS A 49 -33.00 2.29 36.01
CA LYS A 49 -31.94 2.46 34.99
C LYS A 49 -30.86 3.44 35.44
N ARG A 50 -31.22 4.58 36.04
CA ARG A 50 -30.26 5.59 36.57
C ARG A 50 -29.40 4.99 37.68
N ALA A 51 -30.01 4.28 38.64
CA ALA A 51 -29.30 3.59 39.70
C ALA A 51 -28.34 2.51 39.16
N LEU A 52 -28.79 1.68 38.21
CA LEU A 52 -27.93 0.69 37.56
C LEU A 52 -26.83 1.30 36.70
N LEU A 53 -27.05 2.46 36.08
CA LEU A 53 -26.06 3.17 35.27
C LEU A 53 -24.86 3.56 36.12
N LEU A 54 -25.10 4.28 37.22
CA LEU A 54 -24.04 4.76 38.10
C LEU A 54 -23.31 3.58 38.78
N TYR A 55 -24.07 2.66 39.38
CA TYR A 55 -23.50 1.47 40.03
C TYR A 55 -22.66 0.61 39.08
N GLN A 56 -23.14 0.39 37.85
CA GLN A 56 -22.46 -0.49 36.90
C GLN A 56 -21.29 0.20 36.19
N ALA A 57 -21.31 1.53 36.06
CA ALA A 57 -20.18 2.31 35.55
C ALA A 57 -19.01 2.36 36.54
N GLY A 58 -19.30 2.34 37.85
CA GLY A 58 -18.29 2.26 38.91
C GLY A 58 -17.77 3.61 39.38
N GLN A 59 -17.01 3.58 40.49
CA GLN A 59 -16.70 4.76 41.32
C GLN A 59 -16.14 5.94 40.51
N GLU A 60 -15.12 5.75 39.68
CA GLU A 60 -14.51 6.84 38.90
C GLU A 60 -15.51 7.55 37.96
N THR A 61 -16.54 6.85 37.48
CA THR A 61 -17.60 7.45 36.66
C THR A 61 -18.65 8.16 37.52
N GLN A 62 -18.90 7.69 38.73
CA GLN A 62 -19.80 8.34 39.69
C GLN A 62 -19.15 9.60 40.28
N ASP A 63 -17.87 9.56 40.65
CA ASP A 63 -17.10 10.73 41.10
C ASP A 63 -17.10 11.84 40.05
N ILE A 64 -17.06 11.47 38.76
CA ILE A 64 -17.25 12.39 37.63
C ILE A 64 -18.70 12.89 37.57
N PHE A 65 -19.69 11.99 37.63
CA PHE A 65 -21.12 12.33 37.56
C PHE A 65 -21.54 13.37 38.61
N ASP A 66 -21.06 13.21 39.84
CA ASP A 66 -21.35 14.09 40.98
C ASP A 66 -20.74 15.50 40.82
N THR A 67 -19.89 15.74 39.80
CA THR A 67 -19.40 17.07 39.38
C THR A 67 -20.15 17.68 38.20
N LEU A 68 -21.09 16.97 37.58
CA LEU A 68 -21.81 17.44 36.39
C LEU A 68 -23.01 18.33 36.74
N VAL A 69 -23.29 19.27 35.84
CA VAL A 69 -24.48 20.13 35.88
C VAL A 69 -25.56 19.51 34.96
N ASP A 70 -26.83 19.89 35.15
CA ASP A 70 -27.97 19.48 34.33
C ASP A 70 -28.23 17.95 34.26
N ILE A 71 -27.84 17.22 35.31
CA ILE A 71 -28.00 15.75 35.41
C ILE A 71 -29.46 15.26 35.50
N GLY A 72 -30.44 16.16 35.65
CA GLY A 72 -31.87 15.83 35.84
C GLY A 72 -32.20 15.18 37.20
N GLU A 73 -33.50 15.02 37.45
CA GLU A 73 -34.02 14.45 38.71
C GLU A 73 -33.73 12.96 38.87
N ASP A 74 -33.96 12.46 40.08
CA ASP A 74 -33.65 11.10 40.54
C ASP A 74 -34.28 9.96 39.73
N ASP A 75 -35.36 10.22 39.00
CA ASP A 75 -36.01 9.29 38.08
C ASP A 75 -35.73 9.61 36.60
N ASP A 76 -34.92 10.64 36.29
CA ASP A 76 -34.53 10.93 34.91
C ASP A 76 -33.23 10.22 34.53
N TYR A 77 -33.39 9.04 33.93
CA TYR A 77 -32.30 8.33 33.26
C TYR A 77 -31.76 9.06 32.02
N ASP A 78 -32.62 9.79 31.30
CA ASP A 78 -32.30 10.31 29.97
C ASP A 78 -31.39 11.55 30.07
N SER A 79 -31.64 12.43 31.05
CA SER A 79 -30.70 13.51 31.39
C SER A 79 -29.38 12.98 31.98
N ALA A 80 -29.41 11.96 32.84
CA ALA A 80 -28.19 11.37 33.41
C ALA A 80 -27.25 10.82 32.34
N ILE A 81 -27.78 10.07 31.38
CA ILE A 81 -26.97 9.50 30.29
C ILE A 81 -26.54 10.58 29.28
N ALA A 82 -27.32 11.67 29.11
CA ALA A 82 -26.94 12.80 28.26
C ALA A 82 -25.80 13.65 28.86
N ALA A 83 -25.79 13.84 30.18
CA ALA A 83 -24.69 14.52 30.88
C ALA A 83 -23.37 13.73 30.75
N LEU A 84 -23.41 12.40 30.96
CA LEU A 84 -22.25 11.52 30.79
C LEU A 84 -21.81 11.41 29.32
N ASP A 85 -22.75 11.35 28.36
CA ASP A 85 -22.42 11.42 26.92
C ASP A 85 -21.70 12.73 26.59
N THR A 86 -22.12 13.86 27.16
CA THR A 86 -21.53 15.19 26.93
C THR A 86 -20.12 15.28 27.51
N TYR A 87 -19.91 14.76 28.72
CA TYR A 87 -18.59 14.76 29.37
C TYR A 87 -17.60 13.81 28.69
N PHE A 88 -18.00 12.56 28.39
CA PHE A 88 -17.11 11.56 27.79
C PHE A 88 -16.99 11.66 26.26
N SER A 89 -17.91 12.36 25.59
CA SER A 89 -17.81 12.73 24.18
C SER A 89 -17.79 14.25 24.00
N PRO A 90 -16.78 14.95 24.53
CA PRO A 90 -16.66 16.39 24.38
C PRO A 90 -16.62 16.75 22.90
N LYS A 91 -17.19 17.92 22.54
CA LYS A 91 -17.38 18.35 21.14
C LYS A 91 -16.10 18.19 20.33
N LYS A 92 -16.08 17.21 19.43
CA LYS A 92 -14.99 17.03 18.47
C LYS A 92 -14.94 18.25 17.56
N HIS A 93 -13.76 18.80 17.36
CA HIS A 93 -13.54 19.84 16.35
C HIS A 93 -13.68 19.18 14.98
N VAL A 94 -14.84 19.34 14.33
CA VAL A 94 -15.21 18.62 13.10
C VAL A 94 -14.15 18.84 12.00
N ASP A 95 -13.66 20.08 11.85
CA ASP A 95 -12.61 20.42 10.88
C ASP A 95 -11.28 19.68 11.12
N PHE A 96 -10.97 19.29 12.36
CA PHE A 96 -9.78 18.50 12.68
C PHE A 96 -9.95 17.02 12.34
N GLU A 97 -11.17 16.49 12.48
CA GLU A 97 -11.49 15.14 11.99
C GLU A 97 -11.51 15.12 10.45
N ILE A 98 -12.06 16.17 9.81
CA ILE A 98 -11.99 16.39 8.36
C ILE A 98 -10.53 16.47 7.90
N PHE A 99 -9.68 17.23 8.60
CA PHE A 99 -8.24 17.32 8.30
C PHE A 99 -7.58 15.93 8.29
N LYS A 100 -7.77 15.12 9.34
CA LYS A 100 -7.29 13.73 9.40
C LYS A 100 -7.81 12.87 8.24
N PHE A 101 -9.07 13.08 7.83
CA PHE A 101 -9.66 12.39 6.68
C PHE A 101 -9.01 12.81 5.36
N ARG A 102 -8.70 14.10 5.15
CA ARG A 102 -8.03 14.60 3.93
C ARG A 102 -6.56 14.16 3.85
N GLU A 103 -5.86 14.09 4.99
CA GLU A 103 -4.48 13.60 5.05
C GLU A 103 -4.33 12.10 4.77
N ALA A 104 -5.40 11.32 4.91
CA ALA A 104 -5.37 9.86 4.83
C ALA A 104 -4.94 9.36 3.44
N LYS A 105 -3.74 8.76 3.39
CA LYS A 105 -3.16 8.12 2.19
C LYS A 105 -3.12 6.61 2.32
N GLN A 106 -3.27 5.90 1.20
CA GLN A 106 -3.18 4.43 1.14
C GLN A 106 -1.76 3.97 1.46
N GLN A 107 -1.60 3.00 2.36
CA GLN A 107 -0.29 2.47 2.75
C GLN A 107 0.22 1.43 1.73
N PRO A 108 1.55 1.21 1.60
CA PRO A 108 2.15 0.34 0.56
C PRO A 108 1.64 -1.11 0.50
N HIS A 109 1.03 -1.62 1.58
CA HIS A 109 0.52 -3.00 1.69
C HIS A 109 -0.96 -3.04 2.11
N GLU A 110 -1.67 -1.91 2.01
CA GLU A 110 -3.08 -1.77 2.36
C GLU A 110 -3.94 -1.90 1.10
N THR A 111 -4.86 -2.87 1.07
CA THR A 111 -5.77 -3.06 -0.07
C THR A 111 -6.79 -1.93 -0.18
N ILE A 112 -7.42 -1.78 -1.35
CA ILE A 112 -8.43 -0.75 -1.59
C ILE A 112 -9.62 -0.83 -0.63
N ASP A 113 -10.01 -2.04 -0.21
CA ASP A 113 -11.09 -2.24 0.75
C ASP A 113 -10.66 -1.97 2.19
N GLN A 114 -9.41 -2.26 2.55
CA GLN A 114 -8.84 -1.85 3.84
C GLN A 114 -8.76 -0.31 3.92
N PHE A 115 -8.25 0.34 2.86
CA PHE A 115 -8.18 1.79 2.77
C PHE A 115 -9.58 2.44 2.80
N SER A 116 -10.54 1.92 2.02
CA SER A 116 -11.93 2.38 2.07
C SER A 116 -12.56 2.19 3.45
N THR A 117 -12.26 1.08 4.14
CA THR A 117 -12.74 0.83 5.51
C THR A 117 -12.16 1.83 6.50
N ARG A 118 -10.86 2.17 6.36
CA ARG A 118 -10.21 3.19 7.19
C ARG A 118 -10.74 4.60 6.91
N LEU A 119 -10.93 4.96 5.65
CA LEU A 119 -11.57 6.22 5.25
C LEU A 119 -12.99 6.33 5.81
N ARG A 120 -13.81 5.28 5.75
CA ARG A 120 -15.15 5.24 6.34
C ARG A 120 -15.13 5.43 7.87
N LYS A 121 -14.14 4.86 8.57
CA LYS A 121 -13.95 5.06 10.03
C LYS A 121 -13.59 6.51 10.39
N LEU A 122 -12.81 7.20 9.54
CA LEU A 122 -12.48 8.61 9.73
C LEU A 122 -13.67 9.53 9.39
N ALA A 123 -14.37 9.25 8.28
CA ALA A 123 -15.54 10.02 7.84
C ALA A 123 -16.70 10.01 8.85
N ALA A 124 -16.80 8.99 9.70
CA ALA A 124 -17.84 8.82 10.71
C ALA A 124 -17.83 9.88 11.84
N THR A 125 -16.84 10.77 11.88
CA THR A 125 -16.75 11.92 12.82
C THR A 125 -16.51 13.26 12.10
N CYS A 126 -16.79 13.31 10.79
CA CYS A 126 -16.56 14.48 9.93
C CYS A 126 -17.85 15.20 9.49
N ASP A 127 -19.03 14.78 9.97
CA ASP A 127 -20.36 15.30 9.64
C ASP A 127 -20.63 15.49 8.14
N PHE A 128 -20.06 14.61 7.30
CA PHE A 128 -20.26 14.62 5.86
C PHE A 128 -21.66 14.12 5.47
N GLU A 129 -22.43 14.96 4.77
CA GLU A 129 -23.72 14.64 4.13
C GLU A 129 -23.69 13.32 3.34
N ASN A 130 -22.59 13.06 2.60
CA ASN A 130 -22.44 11.87 1.78
C ASN A 130 -21.04 11.26 1.94
N ILE A 131 -20.90 10.33 2.87
CA ILE A 131 -19.65 9.60 3.14
C ILE A 131 -19.11 8.88 1.89
N ASP A 132 -19.97 8.32 1.03
CA ASP A 132 -19.53 7.59 -0.18
C ASP A 132 -18.91 8.52 -1.23
N LYS A 133 -19.45 9.74 -1.38
CA LYS A 133 -18.88 10.82 -2.22
C LYS A 133 -17.51 11.24 -1.72
N GLU A 134 -17.37 11.44 -0.41
CA GLU A 134 -16.09 11.85 0.18
C GLU A 134 -15.05 10.74 0.16
N VAL A 135 -15.44 9.48 0.40
CA VAL A 135 -14.54 8.31 0.28
C VAL A 135 -14.14 8.10 -1.18
N LYS A 136 -15.02 8.30 -2.18
CA LYS A 136 -14.65 8.36 -3.61
C LYS A 136 -13.59 9.45 -3.86
N SER A 137 -13.80 10.66 -3.33
CA SER A 137 -12.85 11.77 -3.48
C SER A 137 -11.48 11.46 -2.86
N ALA A 138 -11.44 10.94 -1.64
CA ALA A 138 -10.20 10.57 -0.95
C ALA A 138 -9.45 9.42 -1.66
N ILE A 139 -10.16 8.43 -2.22
CA ILE A 139 -9.54 7.37 -3.03
C ILE A 139 -8.94 7.95 -4.32
N ILE A 140 -9.66 8.81 -5.04
CA ILE A 140 -9.16 9.47 -6.25
C ILE A 140 -7.89 10.28 -5.96
N GLN A 141 -7.86 11.03 -4.86
CA GLN A 141 -6.70 11.82 -4.46
C GLN A 141 -5.53 10.92 -4.03
N ASN A 142 -5.76 9.97 -3.11
CA ASN A 142 -4.70 9.40 -2.29
C ASN A 142 -4.45 7.87 -2.45
N CYS A 143 -5.04 7.20 -3.45
CA CYS A 143 -4.70 5.80 -3.74
C CYS A 143 -3.33 5.64 -4.43
N LEU A 144 -2.65 4.52 -4.20
CA LEU A 144 -1.39 4.18 -4.85
C LEU A 144 -1.58 3.84 -6.34
N SER A 145 -2.62 3.07 -6.66
CA SER A 145 -2.86 2.58 -8.03
C SER A 145 -3.23 3.71 -8.99
N LYS A 146 -2.24 4.17 -9.78
CA LYS A 146 -2.44 5.14 -10.87
C LYS A 146 -3.46 4.64 -11.91
N ARG A 147 -3.58 3.32 -12.10
CA ARG A 147 -4.58 2.69 -12.97
C ARG A 147 -5.99 2.83 -12.39
N LEU A 148 -6.16 2.67 -11.08
CA LEU A 148 -7.45 2.87 -10.41
C LEU A 148 -7.88 4.34 -10.41
N ARG A 149 -6.97 5.28 -10.10
CA ARG A 149 -7.23 6.73 -10.17
C ARG A 149 -7.76 7.15 -11.55
N ARG A 150 -7.15 6.66 -12.64
CA ARG A 150 -7.60 6.93 -14.01
C ARG A 150 -8.99 6.36 -14.29
N TYR A 151 -9.30 5.16 -13.81
CA TYR A 151 -10.65 4.58 -13.94
C TYR A 151 -11.71 5.37 -13.15
N ALA A 152 -11.39 5.80 -11.93
CA ALA A 152 -12.27 6.58 -11.06
C ALA A 152 -12.57 8.00 -11.58
N LEU A 153 -11.77 8.49 -12.53
CA LEU A 153 -11.90 9.78 -13.22
C LEU A 153 -12.41 9.64 -14.68
N LEU A 154 -12.82 8.45 -15.10
CA LEU A 154 -13.22 8.20 -16.50
C LEU A 154 -14.57 8.84 -16.87
N ASP A 155 -15.48 8.94 -15.90
CA ASP A 155 -16.88 9.36 -16.07
C ASP A 155 -17.44 9.78 -14.68
N SER A 156 -18.42 10.69 -14.64
CA SER A 156 -19.07 11.11 -13.39
C SER A 156 -19.76 9.94 -12.68
N GLU A 157 -20.39 9.06 -13.47
CA GLU A 157 -21.22 7.95 -13.00
C GLU A 157 -20.42 6.75 -12.46
N VAL A 158 -19.10 6.88 -12.32
CA VAL A 158 -18.25 5.90 -11.64
C VAL A 158 -18.46 5.99 -10.13
N THR A 159 -19.44 5.26 -9.61
CA THR A 159 -19.76 5.18 -8.16
C THR A 159 -18.64 4.54 -7.34
N LEU A 160 -18.61 4.77 -6.02
CA LEU A 160 -17.62 4.15 -5.13
C LEU A 160 -17.63 2.62 -5.23
N ALA A 161 -18.81 1.99 -5.33
CA ALA A 161 -18.92 0.54 -5.53
C ALA A 161 -18.22 0.05 -6.81
N LYS A 162 -18.35 0.79 -7.94
CA LYS A 162 -17.62 0.49 -9.20
C LYS A 162 -16.10 0.61 -8.99
N ILE A 163 -15.64 1.62 -8.25
CA ILE A 163 -14.21 1.83 -7.94
C ILE A 163 -13.66 0.67 -7.11
N LEU A 164 -14.32 0.28 -6.01
CA LEU A 164 -13.86 -0.83 -5.16
C LEU A 164 -13.83 -2.17 -5.91
N ALA A 165 -14.86 -2.45 -6.72
CA ALA A 165 -14.88 -3.64 -7.57
C ALA A 165 -13.74 -3.66 -8.60
N LYS A 166 -13.42 -2.51 -9.22
CA LYS A 166 -12.30 -2.41 -10.16
C LYS A 166 -10.94 -2.46 -9.47
N GLY A 167 -10.83 -1.94 -8.24
CA GLY A 167 -9.65 -2.04 -7.39
C GLY A 167 -9.31 -3.49 -7.05
N ARG A 168 -10.27 -4.24 -6.49
CA ARG A 168 -10.13 -5.69 -6.25
C ARG A 168 -9.69 -6.46 -7.49
N ALA A 169 -10.31 -6.16 -8.65
CA ALA A 169 -9.94 -6.82 -9.91
C ALA A 169 -8.50 -6.49 -10.34
N PHE A 170 -8.01 -5.27 -10.08
CA PHE A 170 -6.62 -4.89 -10.34
C PHE A 170 -5.63 -5.56 -9.38
N GLU A 171 -5.94 -5.60 -8.08
CA GLU A 171 -5.13 -6.25 -7.05
C GLU A 171 -5.00 -7.76 -7.32
N LEU A 172 -6.10 -8.43 -7.67
CA LEU A 172 -6.11 -9.83 -8.09
C LEU A 172 -5.27 -10.05 -9.36
N SER A 173 -5.40 -9.18 -10.37
CA SER A 173 -4.60 -9.28 -11.60
C SER A 173 -3.10 -9.14 -11.33
N GLU A 174 -2.72 -8.28 -10.38
CA GLU A 174 -1.34 -7.98 -10.02
C GLU A 174 -0.71 -9.11 -9.18
N SER A 175 -1.49 -9.69 -8.26
CA SER A 175 -1.13 -10.93 -7.55
C SER A 175 -1.01 -12.15 -8.47
N GLN A 176 -1.83 -12.24 -9.53
CA GLN A 176 -1.76 -13.33 -10.51
C GLN A 176 -0.57 -13.16 -11.46
N ALA A 177 -0.31 -11.93 -11.94
CA ALA A 177 0.83 -11.64 -12.80
C ALA A 177 2.16 -11.94 -12.09
N THR A 178 2.35 -11.42 -10.87
CA THR A 178 3.55 -11.68 -10.07
C THR A 178 3.73 -13.16 -9.73
N GLY A 179 2.64 -13.91 -9.52
CA GLY A 179 2.69 -15.36 -9.36
C GLY A 179 3.22 -16.09 -10.61
N ILE A 180 2.83 -15.65 -11.81
CA ILE A 180 3.32 -16.20 -13.08
C ILE A 180 4.79 -15.81 -13.32
N GLU A 181 5.15 -14.55 -13.06
CA GLU A 181 6.52 -14.04 -13.22
C GLU A 181 7.52 -14.80 -12.31
N ASN A 182 7.18 -14.99 -11.03
CA ASN A 182 7.98 -15.77 -10.09
C ASN A 182 8.08 -17.25 -10.49
N ALA A 183 7.00 -17.85 -11.00
CA ALA A 183 7.03 -19.24 -11.47
C ALA A 183 7.95 -19.41 -12.68
N LEU A 184 7.90 -18.49 -13.66
CA LEU A 184 8.79 -18.51 -14.83
C LEU A 184 10.27 -18.38 -14.43
N ASP A 185 10.61 -17.44 -13.55
CA ASP A 185 12.00 -17.22 -13.11
C ASP A 185 12.56 -18.45 -12.36
N SER A 186 11.73 -19.13 -11.57
CA SER A 186 12.11 -20.36 -10.87
C SER A 186 12.48 -21.53 -11.80
N THR A 187 12.02 -21.54 -13.06
CA THR A 187 12.35 -22.60 -14.04
C THR A 187 13.71 -22.43 -14.73
N HIS A 188 14.45 -21.34 -14.46
CA HIS A 188 15.75 -21.08 -15.09
C HIS A 188 16.98 -21.46 -14.24
N ILE A 189 16.80 -22.15 -13.11
CA ILE A 189 17.89 -22.59 -12.22
C ILE A 189 18.01 -24.14 -12.20
N SER A 190 18.11 -24.77 -13.37
CA SER A 190 18.42 -26.20 -13.48
C SER A 190 19.11 -26.61 -14.80
N ASP A 191 19.98 -25.77 -15.37
CA ASP A 191 20.97 -26.23 -16.37
C ASP A 191 22.14 -26.93 -15.62
N GLU A 192 21.88 -28.14 -15.11
CA GLU A 192 22.90 -29.02 -14.56
C GLU A 192 23.80 -29.56 -15.69
N VAL A 193 25.11 -29.60 -15.46
CA VAL A 193 26.11 -29.81 -16.53
C VAL A 193 26.14 -31.27 -16.98
N VAL A 194 25.28 -31.61 -17.95
CA VAL A 194 25.35 -32.89 -18.67
C VAL A 194 26.45 -32.86 -19.75
N GLU A 195 27.52 -33.61 -19.49
CA GLU A 195 28.73 -33.63 -20.33
C GLU A 195 28.48 -34.35 -21.67
N ALA A 196 28.69 -33.63 -22.79
CA ALA A 196 28.26 -34.07 -24.11
C ALA A 196 29.22 -35.06 -24.77
N VAL A 197 28.95 -36.36 -24.64
CA VAL A 197 29.63 -37.41 -25.41
C VAL A 197 29.10 -37.42 -26.86
N HIS A 198 29.97 -37.10 -27.82
CA HIS A 198 29.66 -37.22 -29.25
C HIS A 198 29.98 -38.64 -29.79
N PRO A 199 29.00 -39.31 -30.40
CA PRO A 199 29.25 -40.15 -31.58
C PRO A 199 29.03 -39.37 -32.88
N THR A 200 29.55 -39.89 -33.99
CA THR A 200 29.62 -39.17 -35.28
C THR A 200 28.81 -39.85 -36.40
N THR A 201 28.81 -39.22 -37.57
CA THR A 201 28.38 -39.73 -38.89
C THR A 201 26.88 -39.85 -39.20
N LYS A 202 26.46 -38.95 -40.09
CA LYS A 202 25.79 -39.21 -41.40
C LYS A 202 24.82 -40.39 -41.48
N HIS A 203 23.60 -40.12 -41.95
CA HIS A 203 23.15 -40.69 -43.24
C HIS A 203 22.06 -39.82 -43.89
N ASN A 204 21.96 -39.88 -45.23
CA ASN A 204 20.88 -39.25 -45.99
C ASN A 204 19.63 -40.15 -45.98
N ASN A 205 18.42 -39.59 -46.02
CA ASN A 205 17.57 -39.68 -47.24
C ASN A 205 16.19 -38.98 -47.18
N HIS A 206 15.83 -38.41 -48.33
CA HIS A 206 14.51 -38.27 -48.96
C HIS A 206 13.19 -38.15 -48.16
N ARG A 207 12.43 -37.11 -48.56
CA ARG A 207 10.95 -37.04 -48.68
C ARG A 207 10.15 -36.99 -47.36
N ASP A 208 8.90 -36.49 -47.35
CA ASP A 208 8.00 -36.17 -48.48
C ASP A 208 7.33 -34.78 -48.38
N LYS A 209 6.49 -34.47 -49.37
CA LYS A 209 5.69 -33.25 -49.53
C LYS A 209 4.52 -33.22 -48.52
N GLN A 210 3.99 -32.02 -48.24
CA GLN A 210 2.75 -31.55 -48.87
C GLN A 210 2.44 -30.07 -48.55
N HIS A 211 1.51 -29.49 -49.31
CA HIS A 211 1.08 -28.09 -49.18
C HIS A 211 -0.07 -27.94 -48.18
N THR A 212 -0.16 -26.78 -47.53
CA THR A 212 -1.35 -25.90 -47.59
C THR A 212 -0.90 -24.45 -47.38
N SER A 213 -1.72 -23.48 -47.77
CA SER A 213 -1.36 -22.05 -47.85
C SER A 213 -2.47 -21.15 -47.28
N PHE A 214 -2.14 -19.84 -47.16
CA PHE A 214 -2.99 -18.74 -46.70
C PHE A 214 -3.20 -18.66 -45.16
N HIS A 215 -3.28 -17.49 -44.51
CA HIS A 215 -3.26 -16.11 -45.03
C HIS A 215 -2.78 -15.08 -43.98
N ARG A 216 -1.98 -14.07 -44.41
CA ARG A 216 -1.63 -12.81 -43.67
C ARG A 216 -0.74 -13.03 -42.41
N GLN A 217 0.03 -12.04 -41.93
CA GLN A 217 0.06 -10.61 -42.25
C GLN A 217 1.50 -10.05 -42.22
N ASP A 218 1.77 -9.02 -43.01
CA ASP A 218 3.12 -8.53 -43.30
C ASP A 218 3.80 -7.80 -42.13
N PHE A 219 5.03 -8.22 -41.79
CA PHE A 219 5.99 -7.42 -41.04
C PHE A 219 7.37 -7.49 -41.72
N TYR A 220 7.99 -6.33 -41.92
CA TYR A 220 9.24 -6.18 -42.67
C TYR A 220 10.36 -7.09 -42.14
N THR A 221 10.78 -8.06 -42.96
CA THR A 221 11.96 -8.89 -42.72
C THR A 221 13.24 -8.07 -42.89
N SER A 222 13.63 -7.33 -41.85
CA SER A 222 14.98 -6.78 -41.74
C SER A 222 15.95 -7.95 -41.58
N SER A 223 16.58 -8.34 -42.69
CA SER A 223 17.47 -9.50 -42.80
C SER A 223 18.81 -9.34 -42.05
N GLU A 224 19.04 -8.20 -41.37
CA GLU A 224 20.18 -7.98 -40.49
C GLU A 224 19.74 -7.67 -39.05
N CYS A 225 20.26 -8.44 -38.10
CA CYS A 225 20.13 -8.15 -36.67
C CYS A 225 20.76 -6.79 -36.34
N ARG A 226 19.97 -5.92 -35.71
CA ARG A 226 20.33 -4.52 -35.39
C ARG A 226 21.51 -4.38 -34.41
N ASN A 227 21.96 -5.47 -33.80
CA ASN A 227 23.05 -5.52 -32.83
C ASN A 227 24.37 -6.06 -33.40
N CYS A 228 24.35 -7.00 -34.36
CA CYS A 228 25.58 -7.55 -34.95
C CYS A 228 25.76 -7.25 -36.45
N GLY A 229 24.70 -6.89 -37.18
CA GLY A 229 24.74 -6.69 -38.63
C GLY A 229 24.97 -7.99 -39.41
N GLY A 230 24.36 -9.08 -38.95
CA GLY A 230 24.32 -10.39 -39.62
C GLY A 230 22.91 -11.01 -39.52
N PRO A 231 22.64 -12.14 -40.18
CA PRO A 231 21.29 -12.66 -40.40
C PRO A 231 20.45 -12.83 -39.12
N TRP A 232 19.17 -12.44 -39.20
CA TRP A 232 18.16 -12.62 -38.15
C TRP A 232 16.99 -13.46 -38.69
N PRO A 233 16.40 -14.39 -37.91
CA PRO A 233 16.79 -14.78 -36.55
C PRO A 233 18.17 -15.46 -36.49
N HIS A 234 18.79 -15.45 -35.31
CA HIS A 234 20.02 -16.18 -35.07
C HIS A 234 19.73 -17.63 -34.71
N ASN A 235 20.62 -18.54 -35.10
CA ASN A 235 20.57 -19.90 -34.56
C ASN A 235 20.71 -19.84 -33.02
N ASN A 236 19.87 -20.58 -32.31
CA ASN A 236 19.70 -20.51 -30.84
C ASN A 236 19.27 -19.13 -30.28
N ASN A 237 18.77 -18.19 -31.10
CA ASN A 237 18.34 -16.82 -30.72
C ASN A 237 19.38 -15.91 -30.02
N ILE A 238 20.59 -16.39 -29.73
CA ILE A 238 21.64 -15.62 -29.07
C ILE A 238 22.38 -14.75 -30.10
N CYS A 239 22.39 -13.43 -29.87
CA CYS A 239 23.14 -12.51 -30.72
C CYS A 239 24.66 -12.69 -30.55
N PRO A 240 25.45 -12.85 -31.64
CA PRO A 240 26.91 -12.95 -31.58
C PRO A 240 27.62 -11.76 -30.91
N ALA A 241 26.93 -10.63 -30.74
CA ALA A 241 27.39 -9.43 -30.05
C ALA A 241 26.96 -9.33 -28.57
N LYS A 242 26.09 -10.22 -28.07
CA LYS A 242 25.70 -10.27 -26.64
C LYS A 242 26.96 -10.42 -25.78
N GLY A 243 27.10 -9.59 -24.76
CA GLY A 243 28.27 -9.55 -23.86
C GLY A 243 29.55 -8.93 -24.45
N LYS A 244 29.63 -8.63 -25.75
CA LYS A 244 30.84 -8.07 -26.38
C LYS A 244 30.82 -6.55 -26.45
N SER A 245 31.97 -5.93 -26.21
CA SER A 245 32.17 -4.47 -26.26
C SER A 245 32.41 -3.96 -27.67
N CYS A 246 31.73 -2.88 -28.04
CA CYS A 246 31.84 -2.27 -29.35
C CYS A 246 33.18 -1.53 -29.52
N LEU A 247 33.99 -1.94 -30.50
CA LEU A 247 35.30 -1.36 -30.83
C LEU A 247 35.27 0.12 -31.27
N ASN A 248 34.08 0.73 -31.43
CA ASN A 248 33.93 2.15 -31.75
C ASN A 248 33.57 3.02 -30.53
N CYS A 249 32.71 2.53 -29.62
CA CYS A 249 32.15 3.34 -28.54
C CYS A 249 32.28 2.73 -27.13
N GLY A 250 32.95 1.58 -26.98
CA GLY A 250 33.17 0.87 -25.70
C GLY A 250 31.95 0.16 -25.12
N LYS A 251 30.73 0.68 -25.35
CA LYS A 251 29.47 0.08 -24.87
C LYS A 251 29.26 -1.35 -25.40
N SER A 252 28.64 -2.20 -24.59
CA SER A 252 28.42 -3.63 -24.87
C SER A 252 27.25 -3.90 -25.84
N ASN A 253 27.02 -5.20 -26.09
CA ASN A 253 25.86 -5.77 -26.78
C ASN A 253 25.68 -5.41 -28.26
N HIS A 254 26.68 -4.79 -28.91
CA HIS A 254 26.65 -4.53 -30.35
C HIS A 254 28.05 -4.45 -30.99
N PHE A 255 28.11 -4.62 -32.31
CA PHE A 255 29.35 -4.52 -33.10
C PHE A 255 29.54 -3.15 -33.76
N ALA A 256 30.81 -2.82 -34.05
CA ALA A 256 31.19 -1.57 -34.68
C ALA A 256 30.55 -1.34 -36.08
N LYS A 257 30.21 -2.41 -36.82
CA LYS A 257 29.46 -2.33 -38.10
C LYS A 257 28.13 -1.60 -37.96
N VAL A 258 27.43 -1.78 -36.84
CA VAL A 258 26.07 -1.24 -36.59
C VAL A 258 26.04 -0.20 -35.44
N CYS A 259 27.22 0.30 -35.05
CA CYS A 259 27.33 1.29 -33.98
C CYS A 259 26.77 2.64 -34.42
N ARG A 260 25.79 3.17 -33.67
CA ARG A 260 25.15 4.47 -33.94
C ARG A 260 25.86 5.68 -33.32
N SER A 261 27.03 5.47 -32.70
CA SER A 261 27.85 6.55 -32.16
C SER A 261 28.86 7.03 -33.20
N ALA A 262 29.11 8.35 -33.25
CA ALA A 262 30.14 8.93 -34.10
C ALA A 262 31.50 8.23 -33.92
N ARG A 263 32.27 8.09 -35.00
CA ARG A 263 33.58 7.41 -34.95
C ARG A 263 34.58 8.22 -34.13
N LYS A 264 35.21 7.58 -33.14
CA LYS A 264 36.44 8.12 -32.52
C LYS A 264 37.64 7.78 -33.39
N ALA A 265 38.47 8.77 -33.71
CA ALA A 265 39.74 8.55 -34.40
C ALA A 265 40.69 7.72 -33.52
N ARG A 266 41.48 6.84 -34.13
CA ARG A 266 42.53 6.08 -33.42
C ARG A 266 43.74 6.97 -33.22
N VAL A 267 44.08 7.27 -31.97
CA VAL A 267 45.42 7.77 -31.59
C VAL A 267 46.33 6.56 -31.41
N GLY A 268 47.56 6.65 -31.93
CA GLY A 268 48.55 5.57 -31.86
C GLY A 268 49.12 5.37 -30.46
N GLN A 269 49.74 4.21 -30.23
CA GLN A 269 50.52 3.94 -29.02
C GLN A 269 51.82 4.76 -29.02
N GLN A 270 52.23 5.26 -27.86
CA GLN A 270 53.62 5.64 -27.59
C GLN A 270 53.96 5.45 -26.12
N GLU A 271 55.25 5.27 -25.83
CA GLU A 271 55.71 4.58 -24.62
C GLU A 271 56.08 5.49 -23.44
N ASN A 272 56.05 4.88 -22.26
CA ASN A 272 56.79 5.20 -21.04
C ASN A 272 57.76 6.41 -21.07
N ARG A 273 57.43 7.46 -20.29
CA ARG A 273 58.44 8.25 -19.55
C ARG A 273 57.97 8.51 -18.11
N ARG A 274 58.87 8.23 -17.14
CA ARG A 274 58.68 8.49 -15.71
C ARG A 274 59.14 9.92 -15.33
N PRO A 275 58.56 10.51 -14.27
CA PRO A 275 59.28 11.41 -13.37
C PRO A 275 59.44 10.81 -11.95
N SER A 276 60.16 11.50 -11.05
CA SER A 276 60.73 10.92 -9.80
C SER A 276 60.27 11.57 -8.47
N LYS A 277 60.22 10.73 -7.42
CA LYS A 277 60.52 10.95 -5.98
C LYS A 277 60.24 12.32 -5.28
N LYS A 278 59.08 12.38 -4.60
CA LYS A 278 58.82 12.65 -3.14
C LYS A 278 59.57 13.72 -2.28
N ILE A 279 58.73 14.47 -1.50
CA ILE A 279 58.87 14.94 -0.06
C ILE A 279 59.82 16.14 0.19
N PRO A 280 59.61 17.05 1.21
CA PRO A 280 58.64 17.14 2.33
C PRO A 280 57.50 18.21 2.08
N GLN A 281 56.67 18.77 2.99
CA GLN A 281 56.58 19.07 4.46
C GLN A 281 57.45 20.26 4.98
N LYS A 282 57.06 21.10 5.98
CA LYS A 282 55.84 21.21 6.85
C LYS A 282 55.08 22.56 6.58
N GLN A 283 54.51 23.42 7.47
CA GLN A 283 54.42 23.64 8.94
C GLN A 283 52.92 23.76 9.43
N SER A 284 52.58 24.62 10.42
CA SER A 284 51.31 24.57 11.21
C SER A 284 51.04 25.85 12.05
N SER A 285 49.78 25.98 12.54
CA SER A 285 49.28 26.72 13.73
C SER A 285 48.66 28.12 13.56
N GLN A 286 47.78 28.48 14.51
CA GLN A 286 46.88 29.66 14.62
C GLN A 286 45.68 29.68 13.65
N ASP A 287 44.41 29.87 14.02
CA ASP A 287 43.65 29.78 15.29
C ASP A 287 42.25 29.19 14.90
N LEU A 288 41.53 28.28 15.56
CA LEU A 288 41.20 27.97 16.96
C LEU A 288 40.27 28.96 17.70
N TRP A 289 39.00 28.56 17.78
CA TRP A 289 37.96 28.92 18.77
C TRP A 289 37.50 30.39 18.91
N GLN A 290 36.36 30.70 18.29
CA GLN A 290 35.30 31.47 18.96
C GLN A 290 33.92 31.23 18.31
N THR A 291 33.15 30.28 18.87
CA THR A 291 31.73 30.05 18.57
C THR A 291 30.97 29.80 19.87
N LEU A 292 30.36 30.85 20.42
CA LEU A 292 29.37 30.80 21.49
C LEU A 292 28.66 32.17 21.58
N GLN A 293 27.37 32.15 21.94
CA GLN A 293 26.48 33.31 22.15
C GLN A 293 26.19 34.21 20.93
N GLN A 294 25.23 33.78 20.12
CA GLN A 294 23.95 34.49 19.94
C GLN A 294 22.82 33.47 19.75
#